data_AF-A0A948V909-F1
#
_entry.id   AF-A0A948V909-F1
#
_cell.length_a   1.000
_cell.length_b   1.000
_cell.length_c   1.000
_cell.angle_alpha   90.00
_cell.angle_beta   90.00
_cell.angle_gamma   90.00
#
_symmetry.space_group_name_H-M   'P 1'
#
loop_
_entity.id
_entity.type
_entity.pdbx_description
1 polymer ?
#
loop_
_entity_poly.entity_id
_entity_poly.type
_entity_poly.pdbx_seq_one_letter_code
_entity_poly.pdbx_strand_id
1 'polypeptide(L)' 'MRKFQTLLLVPAIAVIALDQVTKLIVVRTLPLHETVPVIRGLFNLLHLRNRGIAFGLLNRPGSDSIFF' A
#
# COMPACT_ATOMS: atom_id res chain seq x y z
N MET A 1 -30.97 -6.05 5.06
CA MET A 1 -30.09 -4.96 4.58
C MET A 1 -28.98 -4.62 5.57
N ARG A 2 -29.27 -4.28 6.85
CA ARG A 2 -28.24 -3.94 7.86
C ARG A 2 -27.16 -5.01 8.10
N LYS A 3 -27.54 -6.29 8.24
CA LYS A 3 -26.58 -7.40 8.43
C LYS A 3 -25.62 -7.54 7.25
N PHE A 4 -26.12 -7.38 6.02
CA PHE A 4 -25.31 -7.42 4.81
C PHE A 4 -24.33 -6.24 4.73
N GLN A 5 -24.75 -5.04 5.15
CA GLN A 5 -23.85 -3.89 5.27
C GLN A 5 -22.74 -4.13 6.30
N THR A 6 -23.05 -4.67 7.48
CA THR A 6 -22.04 -5.01 8.49
C THR A 6 -21.05 -6.06 7.98
N LEU A 7 -21.55 -7.08 7.26
CA LEU A 7 -20.71 -8.12 6.64
C LEU A 7 -19.72 -7.56 5.60
N LEU A 8 -20.04 -6.43 4.96
CA LEU A 8 -19.16 -5.77 3.99
C LEU A 8 -18.26 -4.70 4.62
N LEU A 9 -18.78 -3.93 5.58
CA LEU A 9 -18.07 -2.81 6.19
C LEU A 9 -16.93 -3.26 7.09
N VAL A 10 -17.13 -4.31 7.89
CA VAL A 10 -16.10 -4.84 8.78
C VAL A 10 -14.84 -5.27 8.01
N PRO A 11 -14.91 -6.14 6.97
CA PRO A 11 -13.72 -6.50 6.22
C PRO A 11 -13.14 -5.33 5.43
N ALA A 12 -13.96 -4.41 4.91
CA ALA A 12 -13.46 -3.23 4.21
C ALA A 12 -12.59 -2.34 5.13
N ILE A 13 -13.07 -2.07 6.35
CA ILE A 13 -12.32 -1.30 7.35
C ILE A 13 -11.05 -2.06 7.76
N ALA A 14 -11.13 -3.36 7.97
CA ALA A 14 -9.98 -4.18 8.32
C ALA A 14 -8.90 -4.14 7.22
N VAL A 15 -9.28 -4.26 5.95
CA VAL A 15 -8.37 -4.17 4.81
C VAL A 15 -7.70 -2.80 4.75
N ILE A 16 -8.47 -1.71 4.88
CA ILE A 16 -7.91 -0.35 4.89
C ILE A 16 -6.93 -0.18 6.05
N ALA A 17 -7.29 -0.64 7.25
CA ALA A 17 -6.43 -0.53 8.42
C ALA A 17 -5.11 -1.32 8.24
N LEU A 18 -5.20 -2.55 7.74
CA LEU A 18 -4.04 -3.40 7.49
C LEU A 18 -3.13 -2.82 6.40
N ASP A 19 -3.71 -2.30 5.32
CA ASP A 19 -2.95 -1.63 4.23
C ASP A 19 -2.17 -0.43 4.77
N GLN A 20 -2.84 0.46 5.51
CA GLN A 20 -2.21 1.66 6.05
C GLN A 20 -1.14 1.36 7.10
N VAL A 21 -1.37 0.38 7.99
CA VAL A 21 -0.37 -0.05 8.98
C VAL A 21 0.86 -0.64 8.28
N THR A 22 0.66 -1.49 7.27
CA THR A 22 1.77 -2.11 6.53
C THR A 22 2.61 -1.05 5.82
N LYS A 23 1.98 -0.09 5.13
CA LYS A 23 2.70 1.04 4.50
C LYS A 23 3.47 1.87 5.51
N LEU A 24 2.88 2.17 6.67
CA LEU A 24 3.56 2.93 7.71
C LEU A 24 4.82 2.22 8.23
N ILE A 25 4.76 0.90 8.39
CA ILE A 25 5.92 0.08 8.76
C ILE A 25 7.00 0.20 7.68
N VAL A 26 6.65 -0.07 6.42
CA VAL A 26 7.60 0.00 5.28
C VAL A 26 8.27 1.36 5.19
N VAL A 27 7.51 2.45 5.28
CA VAL A 27 8.06 3.83 5.20
C VAL A 27 9.03 4.13 6.33
N ARG A 28 8.83 3.55 7.52
CA ARG A 28 9.69 3.77 8.70
C ARG A 28 10.91 2.87 8.74
N THR A 29 10.84 1.68 8.15
CA THR A 29 11.87 0.65 8.33
C THR A 29 12.67 0.35 7.07
N LEU A 30 12.14 0.64 5.88
CA LEU A 30 12.78 0.33 4.62
C LEU A 30 13.08 1.63 3.84
N PRO A 31 14.35 1.93 3.53
CA PRO A 31 14.71 3.03 2.63
C PRO A 31 14.01 2.94 1.26
N LEU A 32 13.79 4.10 0.64
CA LEU A 32 13.14 4.17 -0.67
C LEU A 32 14.01 3.46 -1.73
N HIS A 33 13.38 2.65 -2.59
CA HIS A 33 14.00 1.78 -3.60
C HIS A 33 14.81 0.60 -3.05
N GLU A 34 14.77 0.34 -1.75
CA GLU A 34 15.40 -0.84 -1.18
C GLU A 34 14.52 -2.09 -1.34
N THR A 35 15.18 -3.24 -1.61
CA THR A 35 14.56 -4.55 -1.79
C THR A 35 14.99 -5.50 -0.68
N VAL A 36 14.03 -6.13 0.00
CA VAL A 36 14.26 -7.19 0.99
C VAL A 36 13.65 -8.50 0.50
N PRO A 37 14.43 -9.57 0.28
CA PRO A 37 13.90 -10.87 -0.10
C PRO A 37 13.19 -11.52 1.10
N VAL A 38 11.88 -11.76 0.97
CA VAL A 38 11.08 -12.45 2.00
C VAL A 38 11.08 -13.95 1.73
N ILE A 39 10.87 -14.36 0.47
CA ILE A 39 11.02 -15.73 -0.01
C ILE A 39 12.02 -15.70 -1.15
N ARG A 40 13.21 -16.26 -0.92
CA ARG A 40 14.31 -16.24 -1.89
C ARG A 40 13.86 -16.86 -3.22
N GLY A 41 14.04 -16.11 -4.31
CA GLY A 41 13.67 -16.55 -5.67
C GLY A 41 12.19 -16.42 -6.03
N LEU A 42 11.33 -15.93 -5.13
CA LEU A 42 9.89 -15.82 -5.39
C LEU A 42 9.29 -14.47 -4.98
N PHE A 43 9.56 -14.01 -3.75
CA PHE A 43 8.87 -12.85 -3.19
C PHE A 43 9.84 -11.87 -2.52
N ASN A 44 9.83 -10.63 -3.02
CA ASN A 44 10.61 -9.52 -2.50
C ASN A 44 9.68 -8.41 -2.04
N LEU A 45 10.00 -7.81 -0.90
CA LEU A 45 9.39 -6.58 -0.42
C LEU A 45 10.23 -5.40 -0.92
N LEU A 46 9.61 -4.50 -1.67
CA LEU A 46 10.29 -3.34 -2.26
C LEU A 46 9.53 -2.06 -1.90
N HIS A 47 10.24 -1.07 -1.37
CA HIS A 47 9.65 0.24 -1.09
C HIS A 47 9.67 1.12 -2.36
N LEU A 48 8.54 1.18 -3.06
CA LEU A 48 8.30 2.13 -4.15
C LEU A 48 7.18 3.11 -3.78
N ARG A 49 7.31 4.34 -4.29
CA ARG A 49 6.24 5.35 -4.24
C ARG A 49 5.68 5.54 -5.65
N ASN A 50 4.52 4.94 -5.91
CA ASN A 50 3.86 5.09 -7.20
C ASN A 50 2.97 6.34 -7.21
N ARG A 51 3.32 7.34 -8.04
CA ARG A 51 2.56 8.60 -8.20
C ARG A 51 1.45 8.51 -9.24
N GLY A 52 1.37 7.42 -9.99
CA GLY A 52 0.31 7.14 -10.96
C GLY A 52 -0.47 5.87 -10.59
N ILE A 53 -1.50 5.57 -11.37
CA ILE A 53 -2.12 4.24 -11.37
C ILE A 53 -1.26 3.28 -12.22
N ALA A 54 -1.77 2.08 -12.53
CA ALA A 54 -1.06 1.12 -13.38
C ALA A 54 -0.58 1.78 -14.69
N PHE A 55 0.63 1.42 -15.12
CA PHE A 55 1.30 1.97 -16.32
C PHE A 55 1.62 3.47 -16.28
N GLY A 56 1.66 4.09 -15.10
CA GLY A 56 1.99 5.51 -14.96
C GLY A 56 0.91 6.45 -15.45
N LEU A 57 -0.31 5.96 -15.70
CA LEU A 57 -1.43 6.81 -16.03
C LEU A 57 -1.72 7.75 -14.83
N LEU A 58 -2.11 8.99 -15.13
CA LEU A 58 -2.41 10.04 -14.13
C LEU A 58 -1.23 10.48 -13.23
N ASN A 59 0.02 10.20 -13.61
CA ASN A 59 1.18 10.70 -12.87
C ASN A 59 1.23 12.25 -12.89
N ARG A 60 1.24 12.88 -11.72
CA ARG A 60 1.37 14.34 -11.54
C ARG A 60 2.70 14.68 -10.87
N PRO A 61 3.67 15.28 -11.59
CA PRO A 61 4.93 15.73 -10.99
C PRO A 61 4.67 16.82 -9.94
N GLY A 62 5.20 16.66 -8.72
CA GLY A 62 5.18 17.70 -7.66
C GLY A 62 4.13 17.53 -6.56
N SER A 63 3.27 16.51 -6.58
CA SER A 63 2.37 16.21 -5.46
C SER A 63 2.99 15.15 -4.54
N ASP A 64 3.74 15.57 -3.53
CA ASP A 64 4.39 14.67 -2.56
C ASP A 64 3.53 14.31 -1.34
N SER A 65 2.29 14.80 -1.27
CA SER A 65 1.60 15.01 0.00
C SER A 65 0.37 14.15 0.31
N ILE A 66 -0.02 13.17 -0.52
CA ILE A 66 -1.35 12.53 -0.31
C ILE A 66 -1.32 11.01 -0.14
N PHE A 67 -0.30 10.30 -0.65
CA PHE A 67 -0.28 8.84 -0.56
C PHE A 67 1.11 8.38 -0.12
N PHE A 68 1.18 7.83 1.09
CA PHE A 68 2.24 6.89 1.44
C PHE A 68 2.10 5.64 0.57
#